data_AF-A0A7V5N405-F1
#
_entry.id   AF-A0A7V5N405-F1
#
_cell.length_a   1.000
_cell.length_b   1.000
_cell.length_c   1.000
_cell.angle_alpha   90.00
_cell.angle_beta   90.00
_cell.angle_gamma   90.00
#
_symmetry.space_group_name_H-M   'P 1'
#
loop_
_entity.id
_entity.type
_entity.pdbx_description
1 polymer ?
#
loop_
_entity_poly.entity_id
_entity_poly.type
_entity_poly.pdbx_seq_one_letter_code
_entity_poly.pdbx_strand_id
1 'polypeptide(L)'
;MKKGRLIAVTIFVLAMLSGASTVTAQDVAVGQATATVLTVLTVTAPQDLAFGNVLQGVPTTIARTNATNAGIFQIAGEGAANQEVSMHMQLPDYLWNSGAGVQD
;
A
#
# COMPACT_ATOMS: atom_id res chain seq x y z
N MET A 1 -15.64 -28.98 -78.28
CA MET A 1 -14.96 -27.91 -77.50
C MET A 1 -15.65 -27.49 -76.19
N LYS A 2 -16.85 -28.01 -75.84
CA LYS A 2 -17.62 -27.54 -74.65
C LYS A 2 -17.20 -28.20 -73.31
N LYS A 3 -16.81 -29.47 -73.32
CA LYS A 3 -16.49 -30.23 -72.09
C LYS A 3 -15.14 -29.83 -71.44
N GLY A 4 -14.12 -29.57 -72.26
CA GLY A 4 -12.80 -29.14 -71.76
C GLY A 4 -12.81 -27.76 -71.09
N ARG A 5 -13.64 -26.84 -71.57
CA ARG A 5 -13.86 -25.52 -70.95
C ARG A 5 -14.56 -25.65 -69.60
N LEU A 6 -15.55 -26.54 -69.47
CA LEU A 6 -16.23 -26.77 -68.21
C LEU A 6 -15.28 -27.33 -67.14
N ILE A 7 -14.46 -28.33 -67.52
CA ILE A 7 -13.46 -28.92 -66.62
C ILE A 7 -12.43 -27.88 -66.17
N ALA A 8 -11.94 -27.04 -67.09
CA ALA A 8 -10.99 -25.98 -66.75
C ALA A 8 -11.58 -24.97 -65.74
N VAL A 9 -12.85 -24.59 -65.91
CA VAL A 9 -13.55 -23.70 -64.97
C VAL A 9 -13.72 -24.37 -63.60
N THR A 10 -14.08 -25.65 -63.56
CA THR A 10 -14.23 -26.38 -62.29
C THR A 10 -12.91 -26.50 -61.54
N ILE A 11 -11.81 -26.80 -62.24
CA ILE A 11 -10.47 -26.87 -61.64
C ILE A 11 -10.04 -25.49 -61.13
N PHE A 12 -10.31 -24.43 -61.89
CA PHE A 12 -9.97 -23.07 -61.48
C PHE A 12 -10.72 -22.63 -60.22
N VAL A 13 -12.02 -22.92 -60.14
CA VAL A 13 -12.84 -22.63 -58.94
C VAL A 13 -12.35 -23.43 -57.74
N LEU A 14 -12.01 -24.71 -57.94
CA LEU A 14 -11.50 -25.56 -56.86
C LEU A 14 -10.13 -25.09 -56.36
N ALA A 15 -9.26 -24.64 -57.26
CA ALA A 15 -7.97 -24.04 -56.91
C ALA A 15 -8.14 -22.76 -56.09
N MET A 16 -9.12 -21.91 -56.42
CA MET A 16 -9.41 -20.69 -55.64
C MET A 16 -9.96 -21.00 -54.24
N LEU A 17 -10.75 -22.06 -54.08
CA LEU A 17 -11.25 -22.50 -52.77
C LEU A 17 -10.18 -23.14 -51.88
N SER A 18 -9.11 -23.68 -52.47
CA SER A 18 -8.02 -24.35 -51.75
C SER A 18 -6.99 -23.40 -51.14
N GLY A 19 -7.14 -22.09 -51.35
CA GLY A 19 -6.36 -21.06 -50.66
C GLY A 19 -6.77 -20.99 -49.19
N ALA A 20 -6.22 -21.87 -48.36
CA ALA A 20 -6.34 -21.78 -46.90
C ALA A 20 -5.62 -20.52 -46.41
N SER A 21 -6.35 -19.41 -46.32
CA SER A 21 -5.88 -18.22 -45.60
C SER A 21 -5.71 -18.62 -44.14
N THR A 22 -4.47 -18.66 -43.64
CA THR A 22 -4.22 -18.76 -42.20
C THR A 22 -4.72 -17.46 -41.57
N VAL A 23 -5.97 -17.47 -41.08
CA VAL A 23 -6.51 -16.36 -40.28
C VAL A 23 -5.78 -16.41 -38.94
N THR A 24 -4.80 -15.53 -38.75
CA THR A 24 -4.21 -15.28 -37.44
C THR A 24 -5.23 -14.49 -36.62
N ALA A 25 -6.01 -15.19 -35.79
CA ALA A 25 -6.78 -14.53 -34.76
C ALA A 25 -5.79 -13.77 -33.86
N GLN A 26 -5.96 -12.46 -33.73
CA GLN A 26 -5.19 -11.67 -32.77
C GLN A 26 -5.70 -12.05 -31.38
N ASP A 27 -4.94 -12.86 -30.66
CA ASP A 27 -5.15 -13.07 -29.25
C ASP A 27 -4.83 -11.76 -28.53
N VAL A 28 -5.87 -10.95 -28.29
CA VAL A 28 -5.76 -9.78 -27.42
C VAL A 28 -5.81 -10.31 -25.99
N ALA A 29 -4.69 -10.85 -25.53
CA ALA A 29 -4.50 -11.18 -24.13
C ALA A 29 -4.56 -9.86 -23.35
N VAL A 30 -5.71 -9.55 -22.75
CA VAL A 30 -5.83 -8.46 -21.79
C VAL A 30 -4.94 -8.83 -20.61
N GLY A 31 -3.72 -8.26 -20.56
CA GLY A 31 -2.83 -8.42 -19.43
C GLY A 31 -3.51 -7.89 -18.17
N GLN A 32 -3.98 -8.79 -17.32
CA GLN A 32 -4.55 -8.42 -16.03
C GLN A 32 -3.43 -8.29 -15.01
N ALA A 33 -3.29 -7.11 -14.43
CA ALA A 33 -2.47 -6.87 -13.25
C ALA A 33 -3.39 -6.78 -12.03
N THR A 34 -3.28 -7.73 -11.11
CA THR A 34 -3.98 -7.69 -9.82
C THR A 34 -3.02 -7.11 -8.78
N ALA A 35 -3.45 -6.05 -8.09
CA ALA A 35 -2.72 -5.49 -6.96
C ALA A 35 -3.60 -5.57 -5.70
N THR A 36 -2.99 -5.93 -4.57
CA THR A 36 -3.63 -5.87 -3.26
C THR A 36 -3.44 -4.47 -2.69
N VAL A 37 -4.54 -3.77 -2.43
CA VAL A 37 -4.49 -2.48 -1.73
C VAL A 37 -4.37 -2.77 -0.24
N LEU A 38 -3.23 -2.40 0.34
CA LEU A 38 -2.96 -2.55 1.76
C LEU A 38 -3.52 -1.36 2.54
N THR A 39 -3.92 -1.60 3.78
CA THR A 39 -4.40 -0.54 4.67
C THR A 39 -3.25 0.39 5.06
N VAL A 40 -3.47 1.70 4.99
CA VAL A 40 -2.47 2.71 5.32
C VAL A 40 -2.13 2.65 6.82
N LEU A 41 -0.84 2.85 7.15
CA LEU A 41 -0.39 2.97 8.53
C LEU A 41 -1.00 4.21 9.18
N THR A 42 -1.65 4.04 10.32
CA THR A 42 -2.24 5.14 11.09
C THR A 42 -1.78 5.05 12.54
N VAL A 43 -1.51 6.22 13.13
CA VAL A 43 -1.13 6.35 14.54
C VAL A 43 -2.18 7.24 15.21
N THR A 44 -2.79 6.72 16.27
CA THR A 44 -3.77 7.46 17.10
C THR A 44 -3.29 7.49 18.55
N ALA A 45 -3.72 8.52 19.29
CA ALA A 45 -3.45 8.64 20.72
C ALA A 45 -4.78 8.50 21.48
N PRO A 46 -5.21 7.26 21.80
CA PRO A 46 -6.45 7.05 22.56
C PRO A 46 -6.39 7.58 24.00
N GLN A 47 -5.19 7.79 24.54
CA GLN A 47 -4.99 8.33 25.89
C GLN A 47 -3.79 9.26 25.93
N ASP A 48 -4.03 10.49 26.36
CA ASP A 48 -2.98 11.46 26.63
C ASP A 48 -2.23 11.12 27.93
N LEU A 49 -0.93 11.44 27.96
CA LEU A 49 -0.11 11.34 29.16
C LEU A 49 -0.53 12.42 30.16
N ALA A 50 -0.99 12.01 31.35
CA ALA A 50 -1.51 12.92 32.37
C ALA A 50 -0.66 12.87 33.65
N PHE A 51 0.20 13.87 33.84
CA PHE A 51 1.02 14.00 35.04
C PHE A 51 0.26 14.53 36.27
N GLY A 52 -0.92 15.12 36.08
CA GLY A 52 -1.65 15.81 37.15
C GLY A 52 -0.93 17.07 37.62
N ASN A 53 -0.91 17.29 38.93
CA ASN A 53 -0.20 18.43 39.53
C ASN A 53 1.29 18.10 39.67
N VAL A 54 2.14 18.85 38.97
CA VAL A 54 3.60 18.73 39.04
C VAL A 54 4.16 19.89 39.85
N LEU A 55 4.95 19.59 40.89
CA LEU A 55 5.68 20.60 41.65
C LEU A 55 6.93 21.03 40.88
N GLN A 56 7.22 22.34 40.86
CA GLN A 56 8.42 22.84 40.19
C GLN A 56 9.68 22.24 40.81
N GLY A 57 10.61 21.80 39.95
CA GLY A 57 11.88 21.19 40.37
C GLY A 57 11.77 19.77 40.93
N VAL A 58 10.57 19.19 41.03
CA VAL A 58 10.38 17.81 41.49
C VAL A 58 10.15 16.90 40.28
N PRO A 59 11.07 15.96 39.99
CA PRO A 59 10.87 14.99 38.92
C PRO A 59 9.59 14.19 39.16
N THR A 60 8.72 14.15 38.15
CA THR A 60 7.47 13.39 38.19
C THR A 60 7.48 12.37 37.05
N THR A 61 7.24 11.11 37.38
CA THR A 61 7.25 10.01 36.41
C THR A 61 5.95 9.22 36.52
N ILE A 62 5.34 8.94 35.37
CA ILE A 62 4.20 8.02 35.28
C ILE A 62 4.71 6.69 34.71
N ALA A 63 4.50 5.60 35.45
CA ALA A 63 4.87 4.28 34.97
C ALA A 63 4.02 3.89 33.76
N ARG A 64 4.63 3.21 32.78
CA ARG A 64 3.92 2.69 31.59
C ARG A 64 2.76 1.76 31.94
N THR A 65 2.86 1.05 33.06
CA THR A 65 1.84 0.13 33.56
C THR A 65 0.66 0.85 34.23
N ASN A 66 0.73 2.18 34.41
CA ASN A 66 -0.39 2.96 34.92
C ASN A 66 -1.44 3.13 33.82
N ALA A 67 -2.46 2.28 33.85
CA ALA A 67 -3.55 2.27 32.88
C ALA A 67 -4.34 3.59 32.82
N THR A 68 -4.30 4.42 33.86
CA THR A 68 -5.10 5.65 33.96
C THR A 68 -4.37 6.89 33.46
N ASN A 69 -3.05 6.97 33.68
CA ASN A 69 -2.29 8.21 33.46
C ASN A 69 -1.22 8.09 32.37
N ALA A 70 -0.83 6.89 31.95
CA ALA A 70 0.20 6.72 30.94
C ALA A 70 -0.32 7.14 29.55
N GLY A 71 0.51 7.77 28.73
CA GLY A 71 0.17 8.00 27.33
C GLY A 71 0.08 6.68 26.58
N ILE A 72 -1.00 6.47 25.82
CA ILE A 72 -1.20 5.28 24.98
C ILE A 72 -1.25 5.73 23.53
N PHE A 73 -0.41 5.12 22.71
CA PHE A 73 -0.40 5.28 21.26
C PHE A 73 -0.80 3.97 20.62
N GLN A 74 -1.73 4.02 19.68
CA GLN A 74 -2.17 2.86 18.92
C GLN A 74 -1.72 3.00 17.48
N ILE A 75 -1.03 1.97 16.99
CA ILE A 75 -0.57 1.87 15.61
C ILE A 75 -1.44 0.82 14.92
N ALA A 76 -2.03 1.17 13.79
CA ALA A 76 -2.88 0.29 12.98
C ALA A 76 -2.50 0.37 11.50
N GLY A 77 -2.99 -0.57 10.70
CA GLY A 77 -2.69 -0.68 9.27
C GLY A 77 -1.69 -1.80 8.97
N GLU A 78 -1.51 -2.12 7.69
CA GLU A 78 -0.76 -3.31 7.25
C GLU A 78 0.71 -3.29 7.70
N GLY A 79 1.30 -2.10 7.74
CA GLY A 79 2.67 -1.91 8.24
C GLY A 79 2.83 -2.16 9.73
N ALA A 80 1.76 -2.10 10.53
CA ALA A 80 1.84 -2.27 11.99
C ALA A 80 2.14 -3.73 12.40
N ALA A 81 1.71 -4.71 11.59
CA ALA A 81 1.88 -6.13 11.88
C ALA A 81 3.12 -6.76 11.22
N ASN A 82 3.60 -6.16 10.13
CA ASN A 82 4.56 -6.79 9.24
C ASN A 82 5.86 -6.00 9.04
N GLN A 83 5.97 -4.78 9.58
CA GLN A 83 7.11 -3.90 9.35
C GLN A 83 7.56 -3.23 10.66
N GLU A 84 8.82 -2.80 10.70
CA GLU A 84 9.32 -1.97 11.79
C GLU A 84 8.73 -0.55 11.69
N VAL A 85 8.23 -0.05 12.82
CA VAL A 85 7.67 1.31 12.93
C VAL A 85 8.52 2.13 13.89
N SER A 86 9.18 3.17 13.38
CA SER A 86 9.90 4.15 14.19
C SER A 86 9.03 5.39 14.43
N MET A 87 8.94 5.83 15.68
CA MET A 87 8.17 7.01 16.09
C MET A 87 9.08 8.02 16.77
N HIS A 88 9.12 9.24 16.24
CA HIS A 88 9.80 10.36 16.85
C HIS A 88 8.80 11.22 17.62
N MET A 89 8.98 11.29 18.93
CA MET A 89 8.19 12.15 19.80
C MET A 89 9.04 13.34 20.25
N GLN A 90 8.53 14.55 20.09
CA GLN A 90 9.14 15.76 20.60
C GLN A 90 8.29 16.31 21.75
N LEU A 91 8.91 16.53 22.91
CA LEU A 91 8.25 17.30 23.97
C LEU A 91 8.17 18.77 23.55
N PRO A 92 7.06 19.45 23.83
CA PRO A 92 6.98 20.90 23.70
C PRO A 92 8.04 21.62 24.54
N ASP A 93 8.63 22.67 23.99
CA ASP A 93 9.76 23.40 24.59
C ASP A 93 9.49 23.90 26.02
N TYR A 94 8.23 24.22 26.34
CA TYR A 94 7.84 24.68 27.68
C TYR A 94 7.79 23.57 28.74
N LEU A 95 7.81 22.30 28.34
CA LEU A 95 7.97 21.15 29.24
C LEU A 95 9.44 20.69 29.33
N TRP A 96 10.31 21.24 28.48
CA TRP A 96 11.74 21.01 28.48
C TRP A 96 12.45 22.19 29.12
N ASN A 97 12.66 22.12 30.44
CA ASN A 97 13.41 23.14 31.17
C ASN A 97 14.63 22.52 31.87
N SER A 98 15.73 22.32 31.14
CA SER A 98 17.04 22.60 31.74
C SER A 98 17.22 24.11 31.63
N GLY A 99 17.20 24.81 32.77
CA GLY A 99 17.16 26.28 32.85
C GLY A 99 18.07 27.01 31.87
N ALA A 100 17.64 28.20 31.44
CA ALA A 100 18.50 29.16 30.77
C ALA A 100 19.77 29.37 31.59
N GLY A 101 20.89 28.79 31.14
CA GLY A 101 22.20 28.92 31.79
C GLY A 101 22.94 27.62 32.13
N VAL A 102 22.39 26.42 31.87
CA VAL A 102 23.18 25.16 31.97
C VAL A 102 23.06 24.38 30.67
N GLN A 103 23.82 24.82 29.69
CA GLN A 103 24.22 24.04 28.52
C GLN A 103 25.74 23.86 28.67
N ASP A 104 26.15 22.66 29.04
CA ASP A 104 27.45 22.15 28.60
C ASP A 104 27.27 21.54 27.20
#